data_AF-A0A0D2F4T8-F1
#
_entry.id   AF-A0A0D2F4T8-F1
#
_cell.length_a   1.000
_cell.length_b   1.000
_cell.length_c   1.000
_cell.angle_alpha   90.00
_cell.angle_beta   90.00
_cell.angle_gamma   90.00
#
_symmetry.space_group_name_H-M   'P 1'
#
loop_
_entity.id
_entity.type
_entity.pdbx_description
1 polymer ?
#
loop_
_entity_poly.entity_id
_entity_poly.type
_entity_poly.pdbx_seq_one_letter_code
_entity_poly.pdbx_strand_id
1 'polypeptide(L)'
;MAHLVDQAPEVLHHIFQCVEPTDLASLSQTCRYLKQLIQNDELLWKLHYLSRFDPPPHDGSVSWRARVSSLVNVQKILESDDQNVKNAAIEEVLSQTVELTAQSAFPSAKNSKFLAEHFDRPSNINAFLCKSSLFGLVTPNRWTSAPTESSRQLSAQLHVLGGMNLESHWPSLDEFTCPHLAARIAHENDDDSSDYDEDDDDSSDADHGEPDNGTGSSSTMSSRPILYVHAYARSRVYDLRRYTQENMWGPFDDDGATTIDWEKVQAIMIVLAFNYRMYTERRGPGPFPSLTPSTSTGPPPFSSTMVPSNSTTSHSTSTPGAFRPWSEPFAGIAANSFVSSPLSGKLKPSPRPDLDALDPYGVTGSWMRIVCFLDYNDLYAFNFESSPVDPSGERQPIATREAFRLIRLQLRVTSVEAPGPDDGQDLPVVHFEGISRSTFMAWDPNANSRIRGTVRQTPGGAIRWTTFSIFHGEERWRSEGVQIGGIRSARGILGNWFDKDYDPHGPAGPTAFWKVSDQIVEEKERIPPQMMQILVTELFAD
;
A
#
# COMPACT_ATOMS: atom_id res chain seq x y z
N MET A 1 5.91 5.87 60.59
CA MET A 1 6.11 5.31 59.23
C MET A 1 5.58 6.34 58.27
N ALA A 2 6.33 6.71 57.23
CA ALA A 2 5.82 7.61 56.20
C ALA A 2 4.87 6.80 55.30
N HIS A 3 3.62 7.25 55.13
CA HIS A 3 2.69 6.61 54.19
C HIS A 3 2.75 7.31 52.83
N LEU A 4 2.45 6.56 51.76
CA LEU A 4 2.44 7.10 50.39
C LEU A 4 1.48 8.30 50.28
N VAL A 5 0.30 8.21 50.90
CA VAL A 5 -0.71 9.27 50.89
C VAL A 5 -0.33 10.52 51.69
N ASP A 6 0.74 10.45 52.51
CA ASP A 6 1.25 11.59 53.27
C ASP A 6 2.25 12.43 52.46
N GLN A 7 2.62 11.99 51.26
CA GLN A 7 3.52 12.72 50.38
C GLN A 7 2.82 13.95 49.77
N ALA A 8 3.61 14.96 49.40
CA ALA A 8 3.09 16.13 48.70
C ALA A 8 2.51 15.75 47.32
N PRO A 9 1.43 16.42 46.84
CA PRO A 9 0.82 16.13 45.55
C PRO A 9 1.80 16.10 44.37
N GLU A 10 2.85 16.93 44.40
CA GLU A 10 3.90 17.00 43.39
C GLU A 10 4.78 15.74 43.40
N VAL A 11 5.08 15.19 44.59
CA VAL A 11 5.81 13.93 44.73
C VAL A 11 4.94 12.77 44.22
N LEU A 12 3.65 12.78 44.56
CA LEU A 12 2.69 11.79 44.05
C LEU A 12 2.57 11.86 42.53
N HIS A 13 2.49 13.06 41.95
CA HIS A 13 2.50 13.28 40.50
C HIS A 13 3.72 12.65 39.84
N HIS A 14 4.92 12.90 40.36
CA HIS A 14 6.16 12.29 39.84
C HIS A 14 6.18 10.77 39.96
N ILE A 15 5.64 10.22 41.05
CA ILE A 15 5.48 8.77 41.20
C ILE A 15 4.52 8.24 40.12
N PHE A 16 3.36 8.89 39.93
CA PHE A 16 2.34 8.45 38.98
C PHE A 16 2.81 8.53 37.53
N GLN A 17 3.68 9.49 37.17
CA GLN A 17 4.30 9.54 35.83
C GLN A 17 5.04 8.25 35.46
N CYS A 18 5.57 7.53 36.46
CA CYS A 18 6.30 6.28 36.29
C CYS A 18 5.40 5.02 36.34
N VAL A 19 4.08 5.18 36.47
CA VAL A 19 3.11 4.08 36.56
C VAL A 19 2.36 3.93 35.24
N GLU A 20 2.10 2.70 34.80
CA GLU A 20 1.33 2.48 33.57
C GLU A 20 -0.13 3.00 33.72
N PRO A 21 -0.74 3.57 32.67
CA PRO A 21 -2.12 4.08 32.71
C PRO A 21 -3.14 3.07 33.21
N THR A 22 -2.96 1.77 32.91
CA THR A 22 -3.81 0.69 33.42
C THR A 22 -3.71 0.52 34.93
N ASP A 23 -2.52 0.70 35.49
CA ASP A 23 -2.27 0.60 36.93
C ASP A 23 -2.71 1.85 37.68
N LEU A 24 -2.64 3.03 37.04
CA LEU A 24 -3.26 4.25 37.55
C LEU A 24 -4.78 4.07 37.74
N ALA A 25 -5.44 3.34 36.84
CA ALA A 25 -6.85 2.98 36.99
C ALA A 25 -7.07 2.15 38.26
N SER A 26 -6.23 1.14 38.52
CA SER A 26 -6.29 0.33 39.75
C SER A 26 -6.01 1.16 41.00
N LEU A 27 -4.98 2.02 40.99
CA LEU A 27 -4.66 2.92 42.09
C LEU A 27 -5.79 3.88 42.41
N SER A 28 -6.48 4.41 41.39
CA SER A 28 -7.62 5.31 41.56
C SER A 28 -8.83 4.65 42.25
N GLN A 29 -8.86 3.32 42.34
CA GLN A 29 -9.91 2.57 43.04
C GLN A 29 -9.60 2.33 44.52
N THR A 30 -8.38 2.58 44.97
CA THR A 30 -7.95 2.27 46.34
C THR A 30 -8.46 3.27 47.39
N CYS A 31 -8.49 4.57 47.08
CA CYS A 31 -9.03 5.58 47.98
C CYS A 31 -9.51 6.85 47.25
N ARG A 32 -10.37 7.64 47.92
CA ARG A 32 -10.94 8.88 47.36
C ARG A 32 -9.90 9.95 47.03
N TYR A 33 -8.86 10.06 47.85
CA TYR A 33 -7.79 11.04 47.68
C TYR A 33 -6.98 10.76 46.39
N LEU A 34 -6.49 9.53 46.22
CA LEU A 34 -5.78 9.11 45.02
C LEU A 34 -6.66 9.18 43.78
N LYS A 35 -7.95 8.83 43.90
CA LYS A 35 -8.92 9.02 42.82
C LYS A 35 -8.96 10.47 42.35
N GLN A 36 -9.15 11.42 43.27
CA GLN A 36 -9.24 12.84 42.90
C GLN A 36 -7.94 13.39 42.33
N LEU A 37 -6.79 13.04 42.93
CA LEU A 37 -5.48 13.46 42.43
C LEU A 37 -5.25 12.96 41.00
N ILE A 38 -5.35 11.65 40.77
CA ILE A 38 -5.07 11.04 39.46
C ILE A 38 -6.07 11.56 38.41
N GLN A 39 -7.35 11.70 38.75
CA GLN A 39 -8.38 12.04 37.77
C GLN A 39 -8.34 13.49 37.30
N ASN A 40 -7.92 14.42 38.15
CA ASN A 40 -7.93 15.86 37.86
C ASN A 40 -6.58 16.40 37.36
N ASP A 41 -5.56 15.55 37.31
CA ASP A 41 -4.22 15.92 36.91
C ASP A 41 -4.03 15.85 35.39
N GLU A 42 -4.45 16.91 34.69
CA GLU A 42 -4.32 16.99 33.22
C GLU A 42 -2.86 16.92 32.75
N LEU A 43 -1.91 17.42 33.55
CA LEU A 43 -0.48 17.36 33.20
C LEU A 43 0.01 15.90 33.21
N LEU A 44 -0.39 15.11 34.21
CA LEU A 44 -0.07 13.69 34.30
C LEU A 44 -0.55 12.96 33.04
N TRP A 45 -1.82 13.13 32.67
CA TRP A 45 -2.38 12.47 31.49
C TRP A 45 -1.74 12.95 30.17
N LYS A 46 -1.40 14.24 30.07
CA LYS A 46 -0.64 14.77 28.93
C LYS A 46 0.73 14.11 28.81
N LEU A 47 1.45 13.96 29.92
CA LEU A 47 2.76 13.29 29.94
C LEU A 47 2.63 11.80 29.57
N HIS A 48 1.62 11.10 30.08
CA HIS A 48 1.36 9.70 29.69
C HIS A 48 1.05 9.57 28.20
N TYR A 49 0.24 10.47 27.64
CA TYR A 49 -0.05 10.47 26.22
C TYR A 49 1.22 10.72 25.40
N LEU A 50 1.92 11.83 25.66
CA LEU A 50 3.11 12.23 24.90
C LEU A 50 4.29 11.27 25.08
N SER A 51 4.31 10.46 26.13
CA SER A 51 5.30 9.38 26.27
C SER A 51 5.07 8.23 25.27
N ARG A 52 3.81 7.99 24.86
CA ARG A 52 3.40 6.82 24.05
C ARG A 52 3.01 7.16 22.61
N PHE A 53 2.49 8.34 22.36
CA PHE A 53 1.94 8.75 21.07
C PHE A 53 2.53 10.09 20.61
N ASP A 54 2.39 10.37 19.31
CA ASP A 54 2.78 11.64 18.72
C ASP A 54 1.84 12.78 19.18
N PRO A 55 2.31 14.03 19.28
CA PRO A 55 1.46 15.14 19.70
C PRO A 55 0.26 15.32 18.75
N PRO A 56 -0.97 15.52 19.27
CA PRO A 56 -2.10 15.80 18.42
C PRO A 56 -1.91 17.16 17.73
N PRO A 57 -2.45 17.36 16.51
CA PRO A 57 -2.24 18.59 15.72
C PRO A 57 -2.84 19.85 16.37
N HIS A 58 -3.90 19.70 17.17
CA HIS A 58 -4.54 20.78 17.90
C HIS A 58 -4.90 20.35 19.33
N ASP A 59 -4.74 21.26 20.29
CA ASP A 59 -5.29 21.12 21.64
C ASP A 59 -6.82 21.24 21.54
N GLY A 60 -7.47 20.13 21.19
CA GLY A 60 -8.92 20.03 21.08
C GLY A 60 -9.64 20.09 22.42
N SER A 61 -10.98 20.07 22.40
CA SER A 61 -11.83 20.06 23.61
C SER A 61 -11.77 18.76 24.42
N VAL A 62 -11.17 17.71 23.88
CA VAL A 62 -11.06 16.39 24.52
C VAL A 62 -9.91 16.41 25.53
N SER A 63 -10.22 16.07 26.79
CA SER A 63 -9.22 16.01 27.87
C SER A 63 -8.14 14.97 27.59
N TRP A 64 -6.93 15.20 28.15
CA TRP A 64 -5.82 14.27 27.97
C TRP A 64 -6.15 12.89 28.53
N ARG A 65 -6.88 12.85 29.63
CA ARG A 65 -7.37 11.61 30.23
C ARG A 65 -8.24 10.81 29.27
N ALA A 66 -9.18 11.47 28.59
CA ALA A 66 -10.08 10.80 27.65
C ALA A 66 -9.28 10.23 26.46
N ARG A 67 -8.31 10.99 25.92
CA ARG A 67 -7.42 10.51 24.85
C ARG A 67 -6.64 9.26 25.24
N VAL A 68 -5.98 9.28 26.40
CA VAL A 68 -5.23 8.12 26.91
C VAL A 68 -6.17 6.94 27.14
N SER A 69 -7.34 7.17 27.74
CA SER A 69 -8.29 6.09 28.05
C SER A 69 -8.81 5.40 26.78
N SER A 70 -9.14 6.18 25.74
CA SER A 70 -9.59 5.64 24.46
C SER A 70 -8.49 4.81 23.77
N LEU A 71 -7.26 5.32 23.70
CA LEU A 71 -6.16 4.59 23.08
C LEU A 71 -5.74 3.34 23.86
N VAL A 72 -5.82 3.36 25.20
CA VAL A 72 -5.62 2.17 26.03
C VAL A 72 -6.72 1.14 25.79
N ASN A 73 -7.97 1.56 25.55
CA ASN A 73 -9.05 0.65 25.18
C ASN A 73 -8.77 -0.02 23.81
N VAL A 74 -8.41 0.78 22.81
CA VAL A 74 -8.02 0.29 21.48
C VAL A 74 -6.85 -0.69 21.57
N GLN A 75 -5.80 -0.37 22.34
CA GLN A 75 -4.68 -1.26 22.58
C GLN A 75 -5.13 -2.62 23.15
N LYS A 76 -5.97 -2.61 24.20
CA LYS A 76 -6.49 -3.85 24.80
C LYS A 76 -7.30 -4.69 23.81
N ILE A 77 -8.08 -4.06 22.93
CA ILE A 77 -8.86 -4.75 21.89
C ILE A 77 -7.94 -5.37 20.84
N LEU A 78 -6.90 -4.63 20.42
CA LEU A 78 -5.87 -5.14 19.51
C LEU A 78 -5.05 -6.28 20.14
N GLU A 79 -4.84 -6.25 21.45
CA GLU A 79 -4.13 -7.28 22.22
C GLU A 79 -4.96 -8.54 22.47
N SER A 80 -6.29 -8.40 22.56
CA SER A 80 -7.23 -9.51 22.82
C SER A 80 -7.13 -10.64 21.78
N ASP A 81 -7.26 -11.88 22.24
CA ASP A 81 -7.40 -13.06 21.38
C ASP A 81 -8.87 -13.38 21.06
N ASP A 82 -9.83 -12.69 21.69
CA ASP A 82 -11.26 -12.89 21.44
C ASP A 82 -11.72 -12.12 20.19
N GLN A 83 -12.09 -12.88 19.16
CA GLN A 83 -12.56 -12.32 17.90
C GLN A 83 -13.91 -11.61 18.02
N ASN A 84 -14.77 -11.99 18.98
CA ASN A 84 -16.04 -11.31 19.21
C ASN A 84 -15.82 -9.90 19.75
N VAL A 85 -14.85 -9.74 20.66
CA VAL A 85 -14.44 -8.42 21.17
C VAL A 85 -13.95 -7.52 20.04
N LYS A 86 -13.10 -8.05 19.15
CA LYS A 86 -12.61 -7.29 17.98
C LYS A 86 -13.75 -6.91 17.02
N ASN A 87 -14.63 -7.86 16.70
CA ASN A 87 -15.74 -7.63 15.78
C ASN A 87 -16.73 -6.58 16.33
N ALA A 88 -17.01 -6.60 17.64
CA ALA A 88 -17.90 -5.64 18.28
C ALA A 88 -17.34 -4.21 18.29
N ALA A 89 -16.01 -4.06 18.23
CA ALA A 89 -15.32 -2.78 18.33
C ALA A 89 -14.77 -2.26 16.99
N ILE A 90 -15.26 -2.79 15.86
CA ILE A 90 -14.73 -2.48 14.52
C ILE A 90 -14.70 -0.97 14.23
N GLU A 91 -15.78 -0.26 14.50
CA GLU A 91 -15.91 1.17 14.19
C GLU A 91 -15.00 2.03 15.09
N GLU A 92 -14.95 1.72 16.40
CA GLU A 92 -14.08 2.41 17.36
C GLU A 92 -12.60 2.24 16.99
N VAL A 93 -12.17 1.00 16.76
CA VAL A 93 -10.77 0.69 16.44
C VAL A 93 -10.37 1.32 15.11
N LEU A 94 -11.20 1.20 14.07
CA LEU A 94 -10.90 1.77 12.76
C LEU A 94 -10.81 3.29 12.81
N SER A 95 -11.78 3.97 13.44
CA SER A 95 -11.78 5.42 13.57
C SER A 95 -10.53 5.91 14.32
N GLN A 96 -10.23 5.33 15.48
CA GLN A 96 -9.09 5.74 16.31
C GLN A 96 -7.73 5.45 15.65
N THR A 97 -7.59 4.29 14.97
CA THR A 97 -6.33 3.95 14.31
C THR A 97 -6.08 4.79 13.06
N VAL A 98 -7.13 5.09 12.26
CA VAL A 98 -7.02 6.04 11.16
C VAL A 98 -6.71 7.44 11.69
N GLU A 99 -7.33 7.89 12.78
CA GLU A 99 -6.97 9.17 13.40
C GLU A 99 -5.50 9.21 13.84
N LEU A 100 -4.99 8.14 14.46
CA LEU A 100 -3.56 8.01 14.80
C LEU A 100 -2.64 8.07 13.58
N THR A 101 -3.03 7.48 12.45
CA THR A 101 -2.25 7.60 11.20
C THR A 101 -2.19 9.05 10.72
N ALA A 102 -3.30 9.79 10.77
CA ALA A 102 -3.36 11.21 10.39
C ALA A 102 -2.57 12.11 11.36
N GLN A 103 -2.49 11.74 12.64
CA GLN A 103 -1.70 12.43 13.67
C GLN A 103 -0.20 12.07 13.65
N SER A 104 0.22 11.10 12.83
CA SER A 104 1.62 10.67 12.80
C SER A 104 2.54 11.83 12.38
N ALA A 105 3.58 12.10 13.18
CA ALA A 105 4.39 13.30 13.04
C ALA A 105 5.87 12.97 12.83
N PHE A 106 6.49 13.46 11.76
CA PHE A 106 7.93 13.31 11.54
C PHE A 106 8.74 14.35 12.34
N PRO A 107 9.88 13.99 12.98
CA PRO A 107 10.62 12.72 12.91
C PRO A 107 10.21 11.68 13.97
N SER A 108 9.14 11.92 14.73
CA SER A 108 8.63 10.92 15.66
C SER A 108 8.07 9.72 14.87
N ALA A 109 8.10 8.56 15.51
CA ALA A 109 7.62 7.32 14.91
C ALA A 109 6.70 6.56 15.89
N LYS A 110 6.18 7.22 16.93
CA LYS A 110 5.45 6.54 18.00
C LYS A 110 4.14 5.94 17.49
N ASN A 111 3.35 6.73 16.75
CA ASN A 111 2.10 6.26 16.17
C ASN A 111 2.33 5.16 15.14
N SER A 112 3.26 5.37 14.19
CA SER A 112 3.59 4.36 13.17
C SER A 112 4.11 3.07 13.79
N LYS A 113 4.96 3.15 14.83
CA LYS A 113 5.48 1.98 15.55
C LYS A 113 4.38 1.24 16.30
N PHE A 114 3.52 1.95 17.04
CA PHE A 114 2.37 1.36 17.72
C PHE A 114 1.48 0.59 16.73
N LEU A 115 1.16 1.19 15.59
CA LEU A 115 0.34 0.56 14.55
C LEU A 115 1.06 -0.66 13.93
N ALA A 116 2.33 -0.52 13.57
CA ALA A 116 3.12 -1.62 13.00
C ALA A 116 3.20 -2.83 13.94
N GLU A 117 3.46 -2.61 15.23
CA GLU A 117 3.55 -3.68 16.24
C GLU A 117 2.22 -4.43 16.40
N HIS A 118 1.08 -3.73 16.41
CA HIS A 118 -0.22 -4.37 16.62
C HIS A 118 -0.77 -5.01 15.34
N PHE A 119 -0.52 -4.43 14.16
CA PHE A 119 -0.98 -4.95 12.88
C PHE A 119 -0.01 -5.93 12.22
N ASP A 120 1.09 -6.30 12.89
CA ASP A 120 1.86 -7.51 12.56
C ASP A 120 1.08 -8.80 12.90
N ARG A 121 0.10 -8.71 13.83
CA ARG A 121 -0.76 -9.84 14.21
C ARG A 121 -1.79 -10.16 13.12
N PRO A 122 -1.81 -11.38 12.54
CA PRO A 122 -2.79 -11.76 11.52
C PRO A 122 -4.25 -11.63 11.98
N SER A 123 -4.54 -11.82 13.26
CA SER A 123 -5.89 -11.65 13.81
C SER A 123 -6.38 -10.20 13.70
N ASN A 124 -5.50 -9.21 13.86
CA ASN A 124 -5.82 -7.79 13.72
C ASN A 124 -5.97 -7.39 12.25
N ILE A 125 -5.12 -7.90 11.37
CA ILE A 125 -5.25 -7.71 9.92
C ILE A 125 -6.63 -8.20 9.46
N ASN A 126 -6.99 -9.43 9.84
CA ASN A 126 -8.27 -10.03 9.47
C ASN A 126 -9.48 -9.31 10.08
N ALA A 127 -9.36 -8.85 11.33
CA ALA A 127 -10.44 -8.18 12.03
C ALA A 127 -10.71 -6.77 11.52
N PHE A 128 -9.68 -6.04 11.06
CA PHE A 128 -9.79 -4.60 10.79
C PHE A 128 -9.33 -4.17 9.38
N LEU A 129 -8.33 -4.80 8.76
CA LEU A 129 -7.79 -4.39 7.44
C LEU A 129 -8.45 -5.14 6.27
N CYS A 130 -9.03 -6.30 6.54
CA CYS A 130 -9.70 -7.17 5.57
C CYS A 130 -11.24 -7.03 5.64
N LYS A 131 -11.75 -5.80 5.83
CA LYS A 131 -13.18 -5.52 6.04
C LYS A 131 -13.82 -4.62 4.99
N SER A 132 -13.14 -4.33 3.88
CA SER A 132 -13.77 -3.70 2.73
C SER A 132 -14.72 -4.65 2.00
N SER A 133 -15.54 -4.13 1.10
CA SER A 133 -16.49 -4.88 0.25
C SER A 133 -15.76 -5.97 -0.54
N LEU A 134 -14.54 -5.68 -1.00
CA LEU A 134 -13.69 -6.61 -1.74
C LEU A 134 -13.49 -7.95 -1.03
N PHE A 135 -13.28 -7.95 0.29
CA PHE A 135 -13.03 -9.18 1.05
C PHE A 135 -14.30 -10.01 1.25
N GLY A 136 -15.48 -9.38 1.24
CA GLY A 136 -16.76 -10.08 1.30
C GLY A 136 -17.09 -10.88 0.03
N LEU A 137 -16.49 -10.52 -1.11
CA LEU A 137 -16.76 -11.16 -2.41
C LEU A 137 -16.04 -12.51 -2.59
N VAL A 138 -14.88 -12.69 -1.95
CA VAL A 138 -13.98 -13.81 -2.27
C VAL A 138 -14.49 -15.14 -1.73
N THR A 139 -14.85 -15.18 -0.45
CA THR A 139 -15.44 -16.36 0.19
C THR A 139 -16.60 -15.90 1.06
N PRO A 140 -17.80 -15.75 0.47
CA PRO A 140 -19.01 -15.46 1.21
C PRO A 140 -19.16 -16.52 2.31
N ASN A 141 -19.40 -16.09 3.55
CA ASN A 141 -19.47 -16.89 4.79
C ASN A 141 -18.17 -17.06 5.59
N ARG A 142 -16.99 -16.89 4.98
CA ARG A 142 -15.71 -17.02 5.72
C ARG A 142 -15.10 -15.67 6.08
N TRP A 143 -15.19 -14.69 5.17
CA TRP A 143 -14.80 -13.31 5.43
C TRP A 143 -16.01 -12.40 5.24
N THR A 144 -16.13 -11.45 6.14
CA THR A 144 -17.25 -10.51 6.16
C THR A 144 -16.72 -9.09 6.04
N SER A 145 -17.32 -8.32 5.14
CA SER A 145 -17.11 -6.88 5.08
C SER A 145 -17.67 -6.22 6.34
N ALA A 146 -17.20 -5.01 6.65
CA ALA A 146 -17.80 -4.19 7.68
C ALA A 146 -19.26 -3.85 7.33
N PRO A 147 -20.14 -3.70 8.34
CA PRO A 147 -21.58 -3.54 8.12
C PRO A 147 -21.93 -2.21 7.44
N THR A 148 -21.21 -1.13 7.78
CA THR A 148 -21.46 0.21 7.23
C THR A 148 -20.42 0.56 6.17
N GLU A 149 -20.81 1.35 5.18
CA GLU A 149 -19.92 1.85 4.14
C GLU A 149 -18.74 2.65 4.72
N SER A 150 -19.02 3.53 5.68
CA SER A 150 -17.98 4.28 6.38
C SER A 150 -16.92 3.37 7.01
N SER A 151 -17.33 2.28 7.68
CA SER A 151 -16.37 1.32 8.24
C SER A 151 -15.60 0.54 7.15
N ARG A 152 -16.22 0.26 6.00
CA ARG A 152 -15.52 -0.38 4.86
C ARG A 152 -14.45 0.55 4.29
N GLN A 153 -14.77 1.84 4.13
CA GLN A 153 -13.84 2.87 3.68
C GLN A 153 -12.69 3.07 4.70
N LEU A 154 -12.97 3.14 6.01
CA LEU A 154 -11.93 3.22 7.04
C LEU A 154 -11.02 1.98 7.07
N SER A 155 -11.58 0.78 6.89
CA SER A 155 -10.81 -0.46 6.78
C SER A 155 -9.87 -0.42 5.58
N ALA A 156 -10.39 -0.01 4.42
CA ALA A 156 -9.62 0.12 3.19
C ALA A 156 -8.51 1.18 3.32
N GLN A 157 -8.83 2.33 3.92
CA GLN A 157 -7.89 3.40 4.23
C GLN A 157 -6.75 2.91 5.12
N LEU A 158 -7.08 2.23 6.22
CA LEU A 158 -6.09 1.73 7.16
C LEU A 158 -5.18 0.68 6.50
N HIS A 159 -5.71 -0.19 5.65
CA HIS A 159 -4.91 -1.14 4.87
C HIS A 159 -3.96 -0.39 3.92
N VAL A 160 -4.45 0.58 3.16
CA VAL A 160 -3.60 1.39 2.25
C VAL A 160 -2.48 2.10 3.02
N LEU A 161 -2.80 2.68 4.17
CA LEU A 161 -1.83 3.33 5.04
C LEU A 161 -0.88 2.34 5.72
N GLY A 162 -1.32 1.10 5.96
CA GLY A 162 -0.49 -0.01 6.41
C GLY A 162 0.58 -0.39 5.40
N GLY A 163 0.26 -0.35 4.10
CA GLY A 163 1.18 -0.61 2.99
C GLY A 163 0.95 -1.98 2.33
N MET A 164 1.85 -2.35 1.42
CA MET A 164 1.69 -3.51 0.54
C MET A 164 2.08 -4.84 1.18
N ASN A 165 2.79 -4.84 2.30
CA ASN A 165 3.40 -6.04 2.91
C ASN A 165 2.89 -6.31 4.34
N LEU A 166 1.57 -6.34 4.52
CA LEU A 166 0.96 -6.58 5.83
C LEU A 166 0.94 -8.07 6.22
N GLU A 167 0.97 -8.99 5.26
CA GLU A 167 1.14 -10.43 5.52
C GLU A 167 2.46 -10.94 4.91
N SER A 168 3.12 -11.88 5.61
CA SER A 168 4.39 -12.50 5.23
C SER A 168 4.42 -13.05 3.79
N HIS A 169 5.62 -13.15 3.21
CA HIS A 169 5.98 -13.57 1.83
C HIS A 169 4.88 -14.27 1.04
N TRP A 170 4.25 -13.52 0.14
CA TRP A 170 3.36 -14.03 -0.90
C TRP A 170 3.79 -13.49 -2.27
N PRO A 171 3.88 -14.33 -3.31
CA PRO A 171 3.66 -15.78 -3.28
C PRO A 171 4.73 -16.51 -2.46
N SER A 172 4.32 -17.54 -1.72
CA SER A 172 5.29 -18.49 -1.21
C SER A 172 5.76 -19.37 -2.38
N LEU A 173 7.03 -19.81 -2.37
CA LEU A 173 7.58 -20.70 -3.41
C LEU A 173 6.78 -22.02 -3.53
N ASP A 174 6.03 -22.40 -2.50
CA ASP A 174 5.17 -23.60 -2.48
C ASP A 174 3.75 -23.33 -3.05
N GLU A 175 3.36 -22.06 -3.24
CA GLU A 175 2.04 -21.61 -3.70
C GLU A 175 2.12 -20.84 -5.03
N PHE A 176 3.02 -21.24 -5.94
CA PHE A 176 3.08 -20.69 -7.31
C PHE A 176 1.78 -20.88 -8.11
N THR A 177 0.86 -21.66 -7.60
CA THR A 177 -0.51 -21.70 -8.05
C THR A 177 -1.35 -20.86 -7.10
N CYS A 178 -1.77 -19.67 -7.55
CA CYS A 178 -3.00 -19.09 -7.03
C CYS A 178 -4.07 -20.22 -7.07
N PRO A 179 -4.84 -20.48 -6.01
CA PRO A 179 -5.78 -21.61 -6.02
C PRO A 179 -6.77 -21.59 -7.19
N HIS A 180 -7.03 -20.41 -7.75
CA HIS A 180 -7.88 -20.21 -8.94
C HIS A 180 -7.13 -20.50 -10.26
N LEU A 181 -5.80 -20.38 -10.27
CA LEU A 181 -4.93 -20.85 -11.36
C LEU A 181 -4.74 -22.37 -11.29
N ALA A 182 -4.67 -22.95 -10.08
CA ALA A 182 -4.59 -24.40 -9.85
C ALA A 182 -5.83 -25.13 -10.41
N ALA A 183 -7.03 -24.57 -10.16
CA ALA A 183 -8.29 -25.14 -10.64
C ALA A 183 -8.41 -25.15 -12.17
N ARG A 184 -7.76 -24.21 -12.88
CA ARG A 184 -7.71 -24.19 -14.35
C ARG A 184 -6.71 -25.19 -14.92
N ILE A 185 -5.55 -25.36 -14.29
CA ILE A 185 -4.56 -26.38 -14.69
C ILE A 185 -5.13 -27.80 -14.52
N ALA A 186 -5.99 -28.03 -13.52
CA ALA A 186 -6.68 -29.30 -13.36
C ALA A 186 -7.67 -29.58 -14.51
N HIS A 187 -8.41 -28.56 -14.96
CA HIS A 187 -9.36 -28.70 -16.08
C HIS A 187 -8.70 -28.82 -17.46
N GLU A 188 -7.52 -28.23 -17.66
CA GLU A 188 -6.76 -28.35 -18.94
C GLU A 188 -6.07 -29.73 -19.09
N ASN A 189 -5.96 -30.51 -18.02
CA ASN A 189 -5.39 -31.87 -18.07
C ASN A 189 -6.43 -32.98 -18.28
N ASP A 190 -7.73 -32.67 -18.23
CA ASP A 190 -8.81 -33.65 -18.45
C ASP A 190 -9.32 -33.68 -19.91
N ASP A 191 -8.88 -32.75 -20.78
CA ASP A 191 -9.35 -32.63 -22.17
C ASP A 191 -8.36 -33.19 -23.21
N ASP A 192 -7.32 -33.93 -22.80
CA ASP A 192 -6.36 -34.57 -23.73
C ASP A 192 -6.20 -36.07 -23.44
N SER A 193 -7.24 -36.85 -23.74
CA SER A 193 -7.10 -38.26 -24.06
C SER A 193 -8.20 -38.73 -25.02
N SER A 194 -8.00 -38.49 -26.32
CA SER A 194 -8.67 -39.26 -27.37
C SER A 194 -7.78 -40.45 -27.75
N ASP A 195 -8.24 -41.68 -27.52
CA ASP A 195 -8.06 -42.78 -28.49
C ASP A 195 -9.00 -43.96 -28.19
N TYR A 196 -9.35 -44.63 -29.28
CA TYR A 196 -10.46 -45.56 -29.57
C TYR A 196 -10.43 -46.91 -28.82
N ASP A 197 -11.61 -47.53 -28.60
CA ASP A 197 -12.03 -48.77 -29.31
C ASP A 197 -13.41 -49.30 -28.87
N GLU A 198 -13.97 -50.13 -29.74
CA GLU A 198 -15.36 -50.55 -30.00
C GLU A 198 -16.02 -51.56 -29.03
N ASP A 199 -17.35 -51.43 -28.96
CA ASP A 199 -18.45 -52.43 -28.99
C ASP A 199 -18.61 -53.62 -28.00
N ASP A 200 -19.91 -53.77 -27.68
CA ASP A 200 -20.72 -54.98 -27.39
C ASP A 200 -21.15 -55.38 -25.95
N ASP A 201 -22.48 -55.42 -25.83
CA ASP A 201 -23.41 -56.31 -25.11
C ASP A 201 -23.59 -56.33 -23.57
N ASP A 202 -24.80 -55.88 -23.19
CA ASP A 202 -25.84 -56.54 -22.39
C ASP A 202 -25.47 -57.30 -21.08
N SER A 203 -25.92 -56.78 -19.93
CA SER A 203 -26.78 -57.50 -18.96
C SER A 203 -26.88 -56.80 -17.59
N SER A 204 -28.04 -57.02 -16.97
CA SER A 204 -28.46 -56.66 -15.61
C SER A 204 -27.53 -57.10 -14.48
N ASP A 205 -27.36 -56.29 -13.44
CA ASP A 205 -27.95 -56.55 -12.11
C ASP A 205 -27.55 -55.49 -11.08
N ALA A 206 -28.45 -55.31 -10.12
CA ALA A 206 -28.32 -54.43 -8.96
C ALA A 206 -27.25 -54.94 -7.98
N ASP A 207 -26.46 -54.03 -7.40
CA ASP A 207 -26.03 -54.18 -6.02
C ASP A 207 -25.77 -52.83 -5.35
N HIS A 208 -26.17 -52.77 -4.09
CA HIS A 208 -26.09 -51.63 -3.20
C HIS A 208 -24.68 -51.49 -2.64
N GLY A 209 -24.03 -50.35 -2.89
CA GLY A 209 -22.82 -49.93 -2.19
C GLY A 209 -22.98 -48.51 -1.68
N GLU A 210 -23.25 -48.37 -0.38
CA GLU A 210 -23.16 -47.08 0.32
C GLU A 210 -21.76 -46.46 0.10
N PRO A 211 -21.66 -45.15 -0.20
CA PRO A 211 -20.36 -44.50 -0.18
C PRO A 211 -19.92 -44.33 1.27
N ASP A 212 -18.93 -45.14 1.60
CA ASP A 212 -18.09 -45.09 2.80
C ASP A 212 -17.69 -43.65 3.13
N ASN A 213 -17.78 -43.34 4.42
CA ASN A 213 -17.57 -42.02 5.02
C ASN A 213 -16.06 -41.76 5.08
N GLY A 214 -15.43 -41.62 3.91
CA GLY A 214 -14.02 -41.30 3.74
C GLY A 214 -13.78 -39.85 4.12
N THR A 215 -13.16 -39.66 5.29
CA THR A 215 -12.59 -38.40 5.77
C THR A 215 -11.79 -37.68 4.69
N GLY A 216 -12.46 -36.81 3.93
CA GLY A 216 -11.82 -35.87 3.03
C GLY A 216 -10.99 -34.90 3.86
N SER A 217 -9.67 -34.96 3.66
CA SER A 217 -8.72 -34.04 4.25
C SER A 217 -9.22 -32.61 4.09
N SER A 218 -9.56 -31.96 5.21
CA SER A 218 -9.75 -30.53 5.28
C SER A 218 -8.44 -29.87 4.81
N SER A 219 -8.39 -29.50 3.52
CA SER A 219 -7.35 -28.62 3.02
C SER A 219 -7.58 -27.30 3.75
N THR A 220 -6.75 -27.08 4.77
CA THR A 220 -6.77 -25.92 5.65
C THR A 220 -6.33 -24.71 4.85
N MET A 221 -7.21 -24.19 4.00
CA MET A 221 -6.96 -22.94 3.28
C MET A 221 -6.64 -21.85 4.29
N SER A 222 -5.48 -21.22 4.11
CA SER A 222 -4.84 -20.24 5.00
C SER A 222 -5.80 -19.16 5.53
N SER A 223 -5.63 -18.75 6.79
CA SER A 223 -6.34 -17.63 7.45
C SER A 223 -5.90 -16.25 6.92
N ARG A 224 -5.60 -16.14 5.61
CA ARG A 224 -4.92 -15.01 4.98
C ARG A 224 -5.73 -14.48 3.79
N PRO A 225 -6.71 -13.59 4.03
CA PRO A 225 -7.63 -13.10 3.01
C PRO A 225 -6.94 -12.39 1.85
N ILE A 226 -5.82 -11.71 2.13
CA ILE A 226 -5.07 -10.91 1.16
C ILE A 226 -4.57 -11.75 -0.04
N LEU A 227 -4.36 -13.06 0.15
CA LEU A 227 -3.86 -13.94 -0.90
C LEU A 227 -4.90 -14.24 -1.99
N TYR A 228 -6.18 -14.12 -1.66
CA TYR A 228 -7.28 -14.55 -2.52
C TYR A 228 -8.01 -13.38 -3.19
N VAL A 229 -7.81 -12.15 -2.70
CA VAL A 229 -8.50 -10.95 -3.20
C VAL A 229 -7.91 -10.39 -4.49
N HIS A 230 -6.72 -10.83 -4.92
CA HIS A 230 -6.05 -10.23 -6.06
C HIS A 230 -6.88 -10.26 -7.35
N ALA A 231 -7.47 -11.41 -7.70
CA ALA A 231 -8.26 -11.53 -8.94
C ALA A 231 -9.53 -10.67 -8.93
N TYR A 232 -10.10 -10.43 -7.74
CA TYR A 232 -11.24 -9.53 -7.52
C TYR A 232 -10.82 -8.06 -7.52
N ALA A 233 -9.67 -7.73 -6.93
CA ALA A 233 -9.10 -6.38 -6.99
C ALA A 233 -8.79 -6.02 -8.45
N ARG A 234 -8.27 -6.98 -9.21
CA ARG A 234 -8.00 -6.88 -10.64
C ARG A 234 -9.28 -6.61 -11.42
N SER A 235 -10.36 -7.38 -11.20
CA SER A 235 -11.63 -7.14 -11.89
C SER A 235 -12.18 -5.75 -11.61
N ARG A 236 -12.07 -5.26 -10.36
CA ARG A 236 -12.49 -3.89 -9.98
C ARG A 236 -11.63 -2.81 -10.64
N VAL A 237 -10.32 -3.01 -10.77
CA VAL A 237 -9.39 -2.04 -11.39
C VAL A 237 -9.56 -1.97 -12.91
N TYR A 238 -9.85 -3.08 -13.59
CA TYR A 238 -9.99 -3.08 -15.06
C TYR A 238 -11.43 -2.95 -15.56
N ASP A 239 -12.39 -2.72 -14.66
CA ASP A 239 -13.78 -2.43 -15.02
C ASP A 239 -13.92 -0.96 -15.45
N LEU A 240 -14.02 -0.74 -16.76
CA LEU A 240 -14.01 0.60 -17.35
C LEU A 240 -15.22 1.45 -16.95
N ARG A 241 -16.32 0.82 -16.52
CA ARG A 241 -17.53 1.48 -16.01
C ARG A 241 -17.27 2.35 -14.77
N ARG A 242 -16.18 2.08 -14.04
CA ARG A 242 -15.79 2.76 -12.80
C ARG A 242 -14.96 4.02 -13.02
N TYR A 243 -14.71 4.43 -14.25
CA TYR A 243 -13.98 5.64 -14.56
C TYR A 243 -14.90 6.62 -15.27
N THR A 244 -15.22 7.70 -14.58
CA THR A 244 -16.19 8.68 -15.06
C THR A 244 -15.67 10.09 -14.80
N GLN A 245 -16.37 11.08 -15.35
CA GLN A 245 -16.02 12.46 -15.11
C GLN A 245 -16.27 12.86 -13.63
N GLU A 246 -17.29 12.29 -13.00
CA GLU A 246 -17.72 12.57 -11.63
C GLU A 246 -16.64 12.18 -10.61
N ASN A 247 -16.04 10.99 -10.76
CA ASN A 247 -14.88 10.59 -9.95
C ASN A 247 -13.54 11.09 -10.49
N MET A 248 -13.59 12.03 -11.44
CA MET A 248 -12.42 12.65 -12.04
C MET A 248 -11.45 11.64 -12.68
N TRP A 249 -11.96 10.48 -13.11
CA TRP A 249 -11.23 9.33 -13.65
C TRP A 249 -10.21 8.72 -12.67
N GLY A 250 -10.23 9.13 -11.41
CA GLY A 250 -9.28 8.72 -10.38
C GLY A 250 -9.92 7.85 -9.29
N PRO A 251 -9.18 7.57 -8.21
CA PRO A 251 -9.70 6.89 -7.04
C PRO A 251 -10.41 7.86 -6.09
N PHE A 252 -11.43 8.56 -6.61
CA PHE A 252 -12.25 9.51 -5.87
C PHE A 252 -13.70 9.04 -5.85
N ASP A 253 -14.46 9.52 -4.88
CA ASP A 253 -15.91 9.28 -4.83
C ASP A 253 -16.60 10.03 -5.99
N ASP A 254 -17.70 9.47 -6.49
CA ASP A 254 -18.52 10.03 -7.57
C ASP A 254 -19.71 10.87 -7.05
N ASP A 255 -19.80 11.09 -5.74
CA ASP A 255 -20.84 11.87 -5.06
C ASP A 255 -20.62 13.39 -5.12
N GLY A 256 -19.53 13.83 -5.76
CA GLY A 256 -19.14 15.23 -5.88
C GLY A 256 -18.40 15.78 -4.66
N ALA A 257 -18.18 15.00 -3.59
CA ALA A 257 -17.42 15.42 -2.43
C ALA A 257 -15.93 15.58 -2.72
N THR A 258 -15.43 14.97 -3.81
CA THR A 258 -14.01 14.93 -4.21
C THR A 258 -13.09 14.33 -3.14
N THR A 259 -13.68 13.51 -2.28
CA THR A 259 -13.00 12.66 -1.29
C THR A 259 -12.46 11.40 -1.96
N ILE A 260 -11.65 10.65 -1.22
CA ILE A 260 -10.94 9.48 -1.71
C ILE A 260 -11.83 8.25 -1.55
N ASP A 261 -12.06 7.51 -2.65
CA ASP A 261 -12.61 6.16 -2.57
C ASP A 261 -11.48 5.20 -2.17
N TRP A 262 -11.37 4.94 -0.86
CA TRP A 262 -10.32 4.09 -0.31
C TRP A 262 -10.47 2.63 -0.71
N GLU A 263 -11.67 2.13 -0.98
CA GLU A 263 -11.85 0.77 -1.53
C GLU A 263 -11.23 0.65 -2.92
N LYS A 264 -11.35 1.69 -3.76
CA LYS A 264 -10.67 1.76 -5.06
C LYS A 264 -9.16 1.89 -4.91
N VAL A 265 -8.66 2.75 -4.01
CA VAL A 265 -7.20 2.83 -3.72
C VAL A 265 -6.66 1.49 -3.23
N GLN A 266 -7.40 0.79 -2.37
CA GLN A 266 -7.01 -0.53 -1.86
C GLN A 266 -6.93 -1.57 -2.98
N ALA A 267 -7.91 -1.61 -3.90
CA ALA A 267 -7.86 -2.51 -5.05
C ALA A 267 -6.64 -2.22 -5.94
N ILE A 268 -6.36 -0.95 -6.23
CA ILE A 268 -5.16 -0.51 -6.97
C ILE A 268 -3.88 -0.99 -6.26
N MET A 269 -3.78 -0.76 -4.94
CA MET A 269 -2.64 -1.18 -4.14
C MET A 269 -2.42 -2.70 -4.20
N ILE A 270 -3.48 -3.49 -4.07
CA ILE A 270 -3.41 -4.96 -4.11
C ILE A 270 -2.87 -5.45 -5.47
N VAL A 271 -3.36 -4.90 -6.58
CA VAL A 271 -2.89 -5.28 -7.93
C VAL A 271 -1.42 -4.89 -8.13
N LEU A 272 -1.02 -3.70 -7.70
CA LEU A 272 0.37 -3.25 -7.78
C LEU A 272 1.30 -4.08 -6.90
N ALA A 273 0.88 -4.39 -5.67
CA ALA A 273 1.63 -5.21 -4.72
C ALA A 273 1.90 -6.59 -5.29
N PHE A 274 0.88 -7.26 -5.82
CA PHE A 274 1.00 -8.57 -6.43
C PHE A 274 2.01 -8.58 -7.57
N ASN A 275 1.89 -7.63 -8.50
CA ASN A 275 2.78 -7.54 -9.66
C ASN A 275 4.22 -7.17 -9.26
N TYR A 276 4.39 -6.26 -8.31
CA TYR A 276 5.70 -5.86 -7.79
C TYR A 276 6.43 -7.05 -7.15
N ARG A 277 5.72 -7.86 -6.35
CA ARG A 277 6.32 -9.05 -5.71
C ARG A 277 6.71 -10.12 -6.70
N MET A 278 5.81 -10.47 -7.63
CA MET A 278 6.10 -11.38 -8.74
C MET A 278 7.33 -10.94 -9.53
N TYR A 279 7.49 -9.64 -9.72
CA TYR A 279 8.66 -9.05 -10.37
C TYR A 279 9.93 -9.19 -9.52
N THR A 280 9.88 -8.95 -8.21
CA THR A 280 11.03 -9.07 -7.31
C THR A 280 11.51 -10.51 -7.10
N GLU A 281 10.60 -11.47 -7.03
CA GLU A 281 10.93 -12.88 -6.76
C GLU A 281 11.53 -13.58 -7.98
N ARG A 282 11.03 -13.30 -9.19
CA ARG A 282 11.60 -13.82 -10.44
C ARG A 282 13.07 -13.46 -10.64
N ARG A 283 13.59 -12.46 -9.92
CA ARG A 283 14.99 -12.05 -9.97
C ARG A 283 15.86 -12.71 -8.89
N GLY A 284 15.29 -13.49 -7.98
CA GLY A 284 15.95 -13.99 -6.77
C GLY A 284 16.41 -12.86 -5.84
N PRO A 285 17.03 -13.17 -4.69
CA PRO A 285 17.78 -12.21 -3.88
C PRO A 285 19.09 -11.81 -4.61
N GLY A 286 18.97 -11.31 -5.84
CA GLY A 286 20.07 -10.71 -6.58
C GLY A 286 20.28 -9.26 -6.13
N PRO A 287 21.53 -8.76 -6.11
CA PRO A 287 21.79 -7.41 -5.65
C PRO A 287 21.10 -6.44 -6.60
N PHE A 288 20.22 -5.58 -6.07
CA PHE A 288 20.21 -4.21 -6.57
C PHE A 288 21.68 -3.79 -6.65
N PRO A 289 22.18 -3.19 -7.74
CA PRO A 289 23.55 -2.69 -7.75
C PRO A 289 23.69 -1.80 -6.53
N SER A 290 24.44 -2.29 -5.55
CA SER A 290 24.65 -1.63 -4.28
C SER A 290 25.37 -0.34 -4.61
N LEU A 291 24.68 0.79 -4.51
CA LEU A 291 25.31 2.12 -4.58
C LEU A 291 26.03 2.48 -3.27
N THR A 292 26.26 1.50 -2.40
CA THR A 292 27.10 1.63 -1.21
C THR A 292 28.51 1.13 -1.54
N PRO A 293 29.58 1.93 -1.32
CA PRO A 293 30.93 1.51 -1.62
C PRO A 293 31.40 0.47 -0.59
N SER A 294 31.68 -0.74 -1.03
CA SER A 294 32.44 -1.72 -0.23
C SER A 294 33.93 -1.40 -0.33
N THR A 295 34.49 -0.92 0.77
CA THR A 295 35.94 -0.80 0.95
C THR A 295 36.54 -2.11 1.44
N SER A 296 37.67 -2.46 0.82
CA SER A 296 38.75 -3.36 1.23
C SER A 296 38.53 -4.88 1.19
N THR A 297 39.34 -5.46 0.32
CA THR A 297 39.87 -6.82 0.24
C THR A 297 40.67 -7.24 1.47
N GLY A 298 40.41 -8.45 1.98
CA GLY A 298 41.28 -9.19 2.90
C GLY A 298 40.87 -10.68 2.93
N PRO A 299 41.81 -11.65 2.95
CA PRO A 299 41.49 -13.08 2.90
C PRO A 299 41.06 -13.60 4.29
N PRO A 300 40.31 -14.71 4.36
CA PRO A 300 39.81 -15.23 5.64
C PRO A 300 40.86 -16.11 6.34
N PRO A 301 40.87 -16.18 7.68
CA PRO A 301 41.44 -17.32 8.38
C PRO A 301 40.35 -18.24 8.97
N PHE A 302 40.78 -19.46 9.23
CA PHE A 302 40.03 -20.68 9.49
C PHE A 302 39.38 -20.78 10.89
N SER A 303 38.20 -21.42 10.90
CA SER A 303 37.58 -22.40 11.82
C SER A 303 37.78 -22.38 13.36
N SER A 304 36.62 -22.61 14.02
CA SER A 304 36.35 -23.40 15.24
C SER A 304 36.04 -22.64 16.53
N THR A 305 34.76 -22.60 16.93
CA THR A 305 34.17 -23.37 18.05
C THR A 305 32.70 -22.99 18.28
N MET A 306 31.86 -24.00 18.52
CA MET A 306 30.45 -23.86 18.88
C MET A 306 30.29 -23.38 20.32
N VAL A 307 29.48 -22.33 20.53
CA VAL A 307 28.82 -22.01 21.81
C VAL A 307 27.40 -21.51 21.47
N PRO A 308 26.34 -22.02 22.11
CA PRO A 308 24.98 -21.55 21.84
C PRO A 308 24.72 -20.30 22.69
N SER A 309 24.47 -19.16 22.04
CA SER A 309 24.05 -17.94 22.72
C SER A 309 22.81 -17.36 22.04
N ASN A 310 21.74 -17.30 22.83
CA ASN A 310 20.43 -16.69 22.59
C ASN A 310 20.44 -15.57 21.54
N SER A 311 19.69 -15.79 20.46
CA SER A 311 19.40 -14.77 19.45
C SER A 311 18.44 -13.73 20.04
N THR A 312 19.00 -12.70 20.67
CA THR A 312 18.34 -11.41 20.77
C THR A 312 18.45 -10.79 19.38
N THR A 313 17.33 -10.70 18.67
CA THR A 313 17.24 -10.11 17.34
C THR A 313 17.62 -8.64 17.43
N SER A 314 18.87 -8.32 17.11
CA SER A 314 19.33 -6.95 16.98
C SER A 314 18.66 -6.36 15.73
N HIS A 315 17.61 -5.57 15.92
CA HIS A 315 17.05 -4.73 14.87
C HIS A 315 18.10 -3.69 14.48
N SER A 316 18.84 -3.97 13.41
CA SER A 316 19.62 -2.94 12.72
C SER A 316 18.65 -1.89 12.19
N THR A 317 18.84 -0.64 12.62
CA THR A 317 18.21 0.55 12.05
C THR A 317 18.70 0.75 10.61
N SER A 318 18.23 -0.08 9.68
CA SER A 318 18.39 0.15 8.25
C SER A 318 17.42 1.24 7.81
N THR A 319 17.94 2.30 7.22
CA THR A 319 17.16 3.31 6.48
C THR A 319 16.13 2.60 5.60
N PRO A 320 14.83 2.97 5.64
CA PRO A 320 13.84 2.40 4.74
C PRO A 320 14.37 2.53 3.31
N GLY A 321 14.61 1.40 2.64
CA GLY A 321 15.24 1.44 1.33
C GLY A 321 14.38 2.25 0.39
N ALA A 322 14.88 3.36 -0.17
CA ALA A 322 14.11 4.25 -1.05
C ALA A 322 13.56 3.57 -2.33
N PHE A 323 13.92 2.31 -2.56
CA PHE A 323 13.39 1.45 -3.61
C PHE A 323 12.18 0.58 -3.17
N ARG A 324 11.76 0.65 -1.90
CA ARG A 324 10.69 -0.15 -1.27
C ARG A 324 9.83 0.69 -0.30
N PRO A 325 9.07 1.69 -0.77
CA PRO A 325 8.29 2.60 0.10
C PRO A 325 7.15 1.93 0.89
N TRP A 326 6.83 0.67 0.57
CA TRP A 326 5.72 -0.07 1.17
C TRP A 326 6.14 -1.37 1.87
N SER A 327 7.44 -1.59 2.10
CA SER A 327 7.91 -2.84 2.70
C SER A 327 7.65 -2.93 4.19
N GLU A 328 7.81 -1.82 4.90
CA GLU A 328 7.60 -1.75 6.35
C GLU A 328 6.16 -1.28 6.66
N PRO A 329 5.41 -2.01 7.50
CA PRO A 329 4.08 -1.61 7.94
C PRO A 329 4.07 -0.21 8.52
N PHE A 330 3.11 0.62 8.10
CA PHE A 330 2.92 2.01 8.56
C PHE A 330 4.14 2.96 8.43
N ALA A 331 5.23 2.53 7.81
CA ALA A 331 6.42 3.38 7.67
C ALA A 331 6.19 4.50 6.66
N GLY A 332 6.61 5.72 7.01
CA GLY A 332 6.55 6.86 6.10
C GLY A 332 5.15 7.40 5.84
N ILE A 333 4.17 7.09 6.70
CA ILE A 333 2.79 7.61 6.60
C ILE A 333 2.64 9.07 7.03
N ALA A 334 3.59 9.60 7.80
CA ALA A 334 3.54 10.97 8.29
C ALA A 334 3.85 11.95 7.15
N ALA A 335 3.22 13.13 7.19
CA ALA A 335 3.61 14.24 6.34
C ALA A 335 5.09 14.58 6.56
N ASN A 336 5.80 14.96 5.50
CA ASN A 336 7.24 15.25 5.51
C ASN A 336 8.16 14.08 5.91
N SER A 337 7.66 12.84 5.91
CA SER A 337 8.47 11.67 6.24
C SER A 337 9.42 11.21 5.12
N PHE A 338 9.32 11.77 3.92
CA PHE A 338 10.24 11.47 2.84
C PHE A 338 11.67 11.86 3.20
N VAL A 339 12.61 10.93 2.98
CA VAL A 339 14.04 11.16 3.16
C VAL A 339 14.75 10.91 1.83
N SER A 340 15.42 11.93 1.31
CA SER A 340 16.13 11.86 0.05
C SER A 340 17.32 10.89 0.13
N SER A 341 17.33 9.88 -0.74
CA SER A 341 18.50 9.01 -0.89
C SER A 341 19.59 9.67 -1.73
N PRO A 342 20.88 9.47 -1.37
CA PRO A 342 21.98 9.94 -2.20
C PRO A 342 22.00 9.16 -3.52
N LEU A 343 22.19 9.86 -4.63
CA LEU A 343 22.37 9.24 -5.94
C LEU A 343 23.84 9.25 -6.34
N SER A 344 24.28 8.19 -7.01
CA SER A 344 25.61 8.10 -7.60
C SER A 344 25.62 8.68 -9.01
N GLY A 345 26.62 9.50 -9.32
CA GLY A 345 26.81 10.10 -10.65
C GLY A 345 26.96 11.62 -10.58
N LYS A 346 27.10 12.26 -11.74
CA LYS A 346 27.21 13.72 -11.82
C LYS A 346 25.83 14.33 -11.60
N LEU A 347 25.66 15.05 -10.49
CA LEU A 347 24.39 15.69 -10.16
C LEU A 347 24.10 16.86 -11.11
N LYS A 348 22.84 16.97 -11.54
CA LYS A 348 22.33 18.10 -12.31
C LYS A 348 21.56 19.02 -11.35
N PRO A 349 22.05 20.25 -11.08
CA PRO A 349 21.35 21.18 -10.21
C PRO A 349 19.96 21.51 -10.75
N SER A 350 19.08 21.99 -9.87
CA SER A 350 17.78 22.48 -10.32
C SER A 350 17.96 23.76 -11.15
N PRO A 351 17.32 23.87 -12.33
CA PRO A 351 17.31 25.11 -13.10
C PRO A 351 16.44 26.19 -12.45
N ARG A 352 15.50 25.82 -11.57
CA ARG A 352 14.50 26.72 -10.96
C ARG A 352 14.41 26.51 -9.43
N PRO A 353 15.51 26.76 -8.69
CA PRO A 353 15.51 26.61 -7.23
C PRO A 353 14.53 27.58 -6.54
N ASP A 354 14.19 28.69 -7.20
CA ASP A 354 13.15 29.64 -6.80
C ASP A 354 11.78 28.97 -6.73
N LEU A 355 11.42 28.16 -7.74
CA LEU A 355 10.15 27.44 -7.77
C LEU A 355 10.13 26.25 -6.83
N ASP A 356 11.25 25.52 -6.73
CA ASP A 356 11.37 24.38 -5.82
C ASP A 356 11.14 24.80 -4.36
N ALA A 357 11.55 26.02 -3.99
CA ALA A 357 11.33 26.56 -2.65
C ALA A 357 9.85 26.92 -2.37
N LEU A 358 9.06 27.19 -3.41
CA LEU A 358 7.63 27.51 -3.31
C LEU A 358 6.74 26.26 -3.38
N ASP A 359 7.27 25.13 -3.82
CA ASP A 359 6.54 23.88 -4.00
C ASP A 359 6.32 23.12 -2.67
N PRO A 360 5.09 23.05 -2.13
CA PRO A 360 4.82 22.32 -0.90
C PRO A 360 4.80 20.79 -1.10
N TYR A 361 4.63 20.29 -2.32
CA TYR A 361 4.51 18.87 -2.61
C TYR A 361 5.88 18.18 -2.73
N GLY A 362 6.93 18.93 -3.06
CA GLY A 362 8.28 18.41 -3.22
C GLY A 362 8.42 17.55 -4.48
N VAL A 363 7.99 18.08 -5.62
CA VAL A 363 7.96 17.41 -6.93
C VAL A 363 9.37 17.20 -7.49
N THR A 364 10.24 18.22 -7.46
CA THR A 364 11.55 18.16 -8.12
C THR A 364 12.42 17.05 -7.54
N GLY A 365 12.92 16.16 -8.40
CA GLY A 365 13.78 15.04 -7.98
C GLY A 365 13.70 13.81 -8.88
N SER A 366 14.25 12.71 -8.38
CA SER A 366 14.20 11.39 -9.02
C SER A 366 13.14 10.51 -8.37
N TRP A 367 12.33 9.86 -9.21
CA TRP A 367 11.19 9.05 -8.80
C TRP A 367 11.22 7.68 -9.48
N MET A 368 10.53 6.71 -8.89
CA MET A 368 10.18 5.46 -9.53
C MET A 368 8.68 5.45 -9.85
N ARG A 369 8.31 4.77 -10.93
CA ARG A 369 6.92 4.52 -11.32
C ARG A 369 6.71 3.06 -11.70
N ILE A 370 5.62 2.49 -11.22
CA ILE A 370 5.08 1.20 -11.67
C ILE A 370 3.86 1.49 -12.54
N VAL A 371 3.75 0.78 -13.65
CA VAL A 371 2.49 0.64 -14.40
C VAL A 371 2.22 -0.85 -14.64
N CYS A 372 0.98 -1.26 -14.41
CA CYS A 372 0.50 -2.59 -14.82
C CYS A 372 -0.59 -2.42 -15.88
N PHE A 373 -0.74 -3.44 -16.74
CA PHE A 373 -1.79 -3.49 -17.75
C PHE A 373 -2.09 -4.90 -18.23
N LEU A 374 -3.32 -5.10 -18.72
CA LEU A 374 -3.68 -6.30 -19.47
C LEU A 374 -3.34 -6.13 -20.94
N ASP A 375 -3.24 -7.24 -21.67
CA ASP A 375 -3.30 -7.18 -23.12
C ASP A 375 -4.61 -6.49 -23.55
N TYR A 376 -4.55 -5.75 -24.65
CA TYR A 376 -5.71 -5.00 -25.11
C TYR A 376 -6.90 -5.91 -25.44
N ASN A 377 -6.66 -7.08 -26.04
CA ASN A 377 -7.73 -8.00 -26.39
C ASN A 377 -8.41 -8.55 -25.14
N ASP A 378 -7.63 -8.89 -24.10
CA ASP A 378 -8.17 -9.37 -22.84
C ASP A 378 -8.98 -8.29 -22.10
N LEU A 379 -8.49 -7.04 -22.09
CA LEU A 379 -9.20 -5.91 -21.50
C LEU A 379 -10.51 -5.63 -22.24
N TYR A 380 -10.47 -5.68 -23.57
CA TYR A 380 -11.61 -5.45 -24.43
C TYR A 380 -12.67 -6.54 -24.23
N ALA A 381 -12.28 -7.81 -24.30
CA ALA A 381 -13.17 -8.94 -24.06
C ALA A 381 -13.83 -8.87 -22.68
N PHE A 382 -13.06 -8.54 -21.64
CA PHE A 382 -13.59 -8.38 -20.27
C PHE A 382 -14.65 -7.29 -20.15
N ASN A 383 -14.50 -6.17 -20.86
CA ASN A 383 -15.40 -5.03 -20.73
C ASN A 383 -16.60 -5.07 -21.69
N PHE A 384 -16.42 -5.60 -22.90
CA PHE A 384 -17.37 -5.41 -24.01
C PHE A 384 -17.95 -6.71 -24.59
N GLU A 385 -17.28 -7.85 -24.43
CA GLU A 385 -17.79 -9.14 -24.96
C GLU A 385 -18.58 -9.94 -23.92
N SER A 386 -18.41 -9.62 -22.63
CA SER A 386 -19.21 -10.20 -21.54
C SER A 386 -20.68 -9.73 -21.60
N SER A 387 -21.61 -10.56 -21.12
CA SER A 387 -23.03 -10.17 -20.97
C SER A 387 -23.17 -8.86 -20.19
N PRO A 388 -24.21 -8.04 -20.47
CA PRO A 388 -24.44 -6.78 -19.76
C PRO A 388 -24.48 -7.00 -18.25
N VAL A 389 -23.54 -6.38 -17.54
CA VAL A 389 -23.49 -6.40 -16.06
C VAL A 389 -24.17 -5.14 -15.56
N ASP A 390 -24.96 -5.27 -14.48
CA ASP A 390 -25.56 -4.14 -13.78
C ASP A 390 -24.51 -3.04 -13.49
N PRO A 391 -24.74 -1.75 -13.82
CA PRO A 391 -23.77 -0.68 -13.62
C PRO A 391 -23.24 -0.58 -12.18
N SER A 392 -24.04 -0.95 -11.18
CA SER A 392 -23.64 -0.96 -9.77
C SER A 392 -23.07 -2.30 -9.30
N GLY A 393 -23.18 -3.35 -10.11
CA GLY A 393 -22.77 -4.71 -9.80
C GLY A 393 -21.27 -4.95 -9.97
N GLU A 394 -20.72 -5.72 -9.03
CA GLU A 394 -19.34 -6.22 -9.10
C GLU A 394 -19.16 -7.26 -10.20
N ARG A 395 -18.00 -7.24 -10.86
CA ARG A 395 -17.62 -8.24 -11.87
C ARG A 395 -16.95 -9.45 -11.23
N GLN A 396 -17.12 -10.60 -11.88
CA GLN A 396 -16.41 -11.84 -11.54
C GLN A 396 -14.88 -11.65 -11.60
N PRO A 397 -14.10 -12.41 -10.80
CA PRO A 397 -12.66 -12.28 -10.76
C PRO A 397 -12.03 -12.60 -12.11
N ILE A 398 -10.99 -11.86 -12.49
CA ILE A 398 -10.22 -12.11 -13.72
C ILE A 398 -8.84 -12.67 -13.42
N ALA A 399 -8.51 -13.79 -14.06
CA ALA A 399 -7.24 -14.50 -13.88
C ALA A 399 -6.15 -14.09 -14.89
N THR A 400 -6.49 -13.27 -15.89
CA THR A 400 -5.58 -12.80 -16.94
C THR A 400 -4.28 -12.21 -16.39
N ARG A 401 -3.16 -12.55 -17.02
CA ARG A 401 -1.84 -12.09 -16.60
C ARG A 401 -1.62 -10.62 -16.97
N GLU A 402 -1.24 -9.79 -16.00
CA GLU A 402 -0.80 -8.41 -16.29
C GLU A 402 0.66 -8.38 -16.76
N ALA A 403 0.93 -7.41 -17.64
CA ALA A 403 2.26 -6.89 -17.85
C ALA A 403 2.62 -5.87 -16.75
N PHE A 404 3.90 -5.80 -16.41
CA PHE A 404 4.45 -4.90 -15.39
C PHE A 404 5.64 -4.13 -15.96
N ARG A 405 5.67 -2.81 -15.78
CA ARG A 405 6.83 -1.97 -16.12
C ARG A 405 7.27 -1.14 -14.93
N LEU A 406 8.59 -1.11 -14.71
CA LEU A 406 9.25 -0.25 -13.74
C LEU A 406 10.04 0.85 -14.45
N ILE A 407 9.69 2.09 -14.16
CA ILE A 407 10.11 3.30 -14.88
C ILE A 407 10.81 4.23 -13.89
N ARG A 408 11.89 4.89 -14.33
CA ARG A 408 12.51 6.01 -13.60
C ARG A 408 11.99 7.32 -14.17
N LEU A 409 11.63 8.24 -13.30
CA LEU A 409 11.27 9.60 -13.68
C LEU A 409 12.28 10.60 -13.09
N GLN A 410 12.57 11.66 -13.83
CA GLN A 410 13.23 12.85 -13.32
C GLN A 410 12.29 14.03 -13.55
N LEU A 411 11.72 14.57 -12.47
CA LEU A 411 10.70 15.61 -12.50
C LEU A 411 11.27 16.95 -12.02
N ARG A 412 10.76 18.05 -12.56
CA ARG A 412 11.14 19.43 -12.23
C ARG A 412 9.92 20.33 -12.25
N VAL A 413 9.78 21.18 -11.25
CA VAL A 413 8.74 22.21 -11.21
C VAL A 413 8.95 23.24 -12.32
N THR A 414 7.86 23.64 -12.97
CA THR A 414 7.86 24.61 -14.07
C THR A 414 7.02 25.86 -13.77
N SER A 415 5.92 25.72 -13.01
CA SER A 415 5.16 26.84 -12.46
C SER A 415 4.51 26.47 -11.12
N VAL A 416 4.21 27.50 -10.31
CA VAL A 416 3.44 27.41 -9.07
C VAL A 416 2.40 28.52 -9.12
N GLU A 417 1.13 28.15 -9.04
CA GLU A 417 -0.02 29.03 -9.26
C GLU A 417 -0.97 28.97 -8.07
N ALA A 418 -1.74 30.03 -7.84
CA ALA A 418 -2.78 30.01 -6.83
C ALA A 418 -3.86 28.96 -7.17
N PRO A 419 -4.53 28.36 -6.17
CA PRO A 419 -5.60 27.40 -6.43
C PRO A 419 -6.72 28.06 -7.23
N GLY A 420 -7.30 27.30 -8.17
CA GLY A 420 -8.50 27.71 -8.88
C GLY A 420 -9.76 27.62 -7.99
N PRO A 421 -10.91 28.10 -8.48
CA PRO A 421 -12.17 28.05 -7.74
C PRO A 421 -12.63 26.62 -7.37
N ASP A 422 -12.27 25.63 -8.19
CA ASP A 422 -12.65 24.23 -8.02
C ASP A 422 -11.57 23.39 -7.31
N ASP A 423 -10.51 24.04 -6.80
CA ASP A 423 -9.44 23.39 -6.06
C ASP A 423 -9.62 23.58 -4.54
N GLY A 424 -8.91 22.80 -3.73
CA GLY A 424 -8.73 23.08 -2.31
C GLY A 424 -7.93 24.37 -2.13
N GLN A 425 -8.34 25.23 -1.19
CA GLN A 425 -7.83 26.60 -1.10
C GLN A 425 -6.58 26.73 -0.20
N ASP A 426 -6.14 25.66 0.45
CA ASP A 426 -5.01 25.71 1.39
C ASP A 426 -3.66 25.58 0.68
N LEU A 427 -3.63 25.03 -0.54
CA LEU A 427 -2.40 24.70 -1.26
C LEU A 427 -2.44 25.20 -2.72
N PRO A 428 -1.28 25.61 -3.29
CA PRO A 428 -1.16 26.04 -4.69
C PRO A 428 -1.28 24.87 -5.67
N VAL A 429 -1.49 25.20 -6.95
CA VAL A 429 -1.33 24.25 -8.06
C VAL A 429 0.13 24.28 -8.52
N VAL A 430 0.78 23.12 -8.55
CA VAL A 430 2.18 22.99 -9.01
C VAL A 430 2.21 22.24 -10.34
N HIS A 431 2.82 22.86 -11.35
CA HIS A 431 3.06 22.26 -12.65
C HIS A 431 4.49 21.74 -12.73
N PHE A 432 4.67 20.62 -13.41
CA PHE A 432 5.98 20.01 -13.56
C PHE A 432 6.16 19.32 -14.90
N GLU A 433 7.42 19.19 -15.29
CA GLU A 433 7.86 18.45 -16.47
C GLU A 433 9.07 17.59 -16.16
N GLY A 434 9.35 16.62 -17.03
CA GLY A 434 10.41 15.68 -16.80
C GLY A 434 10.66 14.70 -17.93
N ILE A 435 11.51 13.73 -17.62
CA ILE A 435 11.77 12.58 -18.46
C ILE A 435 11.32 11.30 -17.76
N SER A 436 10.85 10.35 -18.54
CA SER A 436 10.40 9.03 -18.13
C SER A 436 11.17 8.00 -18.94
N ARG A 437 11.86 7.08 -18.27
CA ARG A 437 12.67 6.04 -18.93
C ARG A 437 12.44 4.67 -18.31
N SER A 438 12.21 3.67 -19.16
CA SER A 438 12.12 2.27 -18.73
C SER A 438 13.43 1.79 -18.11
N THR A 439 13.35 1.06 -17.00
CA THR A 439 14.53 0.49 -16.35
C THR A 439 15.14 -0.68 -17.13
N PHE A 440 14.36 -1.37 -17.97
CA PHE A 440 14.77 -2.61 -18.65
C PHE A 440 14.89 -2.49 -20.16
N MET A 441 14.09 -1.62 -20.75
CA MET A 441 14.05 -1.40 -22.20
C MET A 441 14.51 0.01 -22.52
N ALA A 442 15.46 0.58 -21.77
CA ALA A 442 15.95 1.95 -22.02
C ALA A 442 16.45 2.17 -23.46
N TRP A 443 16.79 1.09 -24.16
CA TRP A 443 17.21 1.05 -25.56
C TRP A 443 16.05 1.06 -26.57
N ASP A 444 14.82 0.74 -26.16
CA ASP A 444 13.63 0.80 -27.00
C ASP A 444 13.18 2.28 -27.13
N PRO A 445 13.10 2.84 -28.35
CA PRO A 445 12.64 4.22 -28.58
C PRO A 445 11.24 4.50 -27.99
N ASN A 446 10.37 3.48 -27.95
CA ASN A 446 9.03 3.57 -27.36
C ASN A 446 9.01 3.40 -25.84
N ALA A 447 10.17 3.23 -25.20
CA ALA A 447 10.28 3.03 -23.75
C ALA A 447 10.76 4.28 -23.00
N ASN A 448 11.07 5.36 -23.73
CA ASN A 448 11.41 6.66 -23.17
C ASN A 448 10.37 7.69 -23.62
N SER A 449 9.90 8.51 -22.67
CA SER A 449 8.94 9.58 -22.93
C SER A 449 9.33 10.86 -22.19
N ARG A 450 8.83 11.99 -22.67
CA ARG A 450 8.69 13.17 -21.80
C ARG A 450 7.47 12.98 -20.92
N ILE A 451 7.46 13.63 -19.77
CA ILE A 451 6.32 13.65 -18.87
C ILE A 451 6.04 15.09 -18.47
N ARG A 452 4.76 15.45 -18.41
CA ARG A 452 4.29 16.68 -17.78
C ARG A 452 3.15 16.37 -16.83
N GLY A 453 2.86 17.24 -15.88
CA GLY A 453 1.77 17.01 -14.96
C GLY A 453 1.49 18.17 -14.04
N THR A 454 0.48 17.95 -13.20
CA THR A 454 0.05 18.89 -12.16
C THR A 454 -0.18 18.17 -10.84
N VAL A 455 0.07 18.89 -9.75
CA VAL A 455 -0.30 18.50 -8.39
C VAL A 455 -1.13 19.61 -7.77
N ARG A 456 -2.23 19.24 -7.10
CA ARG A 456 -3.16 20.18 -6.48
C ARG A 456 -3.95 19.52 -5.36
N GLN A 457 -4.56 20.32 -4.50
CA GLN A 457 -5.52 19.86 -3.49
C GLN A 457 -6.93 19.83 -4.11
N THR A 458 -7.72 18.79 -3.84
CA THR A 458 -9.16 18.77 -4.16
C THR A 458 -9.94 19.56 -3.11
N PRO A 459 -11.18 20.00 -3.39
CA PRO A 459 -12.06 20.59 -2.38
C PRO A 459 -12.24 19.70 -1.13
N GLY A 460 -12.26 18.37 -1.32
CA GLY A 460 -12.30 17.36 -0.25
C GLY A 460 -10.98 17.15 0.50
N GLY A 461 -9.93 17.91 0.18
CA GLY A 461 -8.63 17.90 0.87
C GLY A 461 -7.64 16.86 0.38
N ALA A 462 -8.00 16.01 -0.59
CA ALA A 462 -7.08 15.02 -1.16
C ALA A 462 -6.03 15.69 -2.05
N ILE A 463 -4.81 15.13 -2.10
CA ILE A 463 -3.74 15.66 -2.98
C ILE A 463 -3.75 14.87 -4.28
N ARG A 464 -4.27 15.48 -5.34
CA ARG A 464 -4.44 14.87 -6.66
C ARG A 464 -3.24 15.16 -7.55
N TRP A 465 -2.80 14.11 -8.24
CA TRP A 465 -1.76 14.15 -9.25
C TRP A 465 -2.32 13.75 -10.61
N THR A 466 -2.08 14.59 -11.62
CA THR A 466 -2.38 14.29 -13.02
C THR A 466 -1.08 14.28 -13.81
N THR A 467 -0.84 13.25 -14.64
CA THR A 467 0.35 13.20 -15.51
C THR A 467 0.01 12.85 -16.95
N PHE A 468 0.81 13.32 -17.88
CA PHE A 468 0.74 13.03 -19.31
C PHE A 468 2.09 12.50 -19.79
N SER A 469 2.09 11.32 -20.42
CA SER A 469 3.27 10.75 -21.08
C SER A 469 3.28 11.17 -22.55
N ILE A 470 4.37 11.80 -22.96
CA ILE A 470 4.54 12.41 -24.27
C ILE A 470 5.59 11.61 -25.07
N PHE A 471 5.16 11.01 -26.18
CA PHE A 471 6.00 10.26 -27.11
C PHE A 471 6.05 10.99 -28.44
N HIS A 472 7.24 11.24 -28.97
CA HIS A 472 7.43 11.95 -30.25
C HIS A 472 6.69 13.31 -30.34
N GLY A 473 6.48 13.98 -29.20
CA GLY A 473 5.76 15.27 -29.13
C GLY A 473 4.25 15.14 -28.92
N GLU A 474 3.70 13.92 -28.94
CA GLU A 474 2.27 13.67 -28.75
C GLU A 474 1.99 13.06 -27.38
N GLU A 475 0.95 13.57 -26.73
CA GLU A 475 0.39 12.95 -25.54
C GLU A 475 -0.26 11.63 -25.91
N ARG A 476 0.07 10.56 -25.19
CA ARG A 476 -0.50 9.23 -25.42
C ARG A 476 -1.21 8.71 -24.19
N TRP A 477 -0.56 8.84 -23.04
CA TRP A 477 -1.09 8.29 -21.80
C TRP A 477 -1.33 9.38 -20.79
N ARG A 478 -2.47 9.31 -20.10
CA ARG A 478 -2.79 10.14 -18.95
C ARG A 478 -2.84 9.30 -17.69
N SER A 479 -2.58 9.88 -16.52
CA SER A 479 -2.83 9.22 -15.25
C SER A 479 -3.45 10.15 -14.23
N GLU A 480 -4.28 9.58 -13.37
CA GLU A 480 -4.94 10.25 -12.26
C GLU A 480 -4.65 9.46 -10.98
N GLY A 481 -4.12 10.12 -9.96
CA GLY A 481 -3.75 9.47 -8.70
C GLY A 481 -3.84 10.39 -7.50
N VAL A 482 -3.78 9.77 -6.33
CA VAL A 482 -3.86 10.43 -5.03
C VAL A 482 -2.62 10.13 -4.19
N GLN A 483 -2.10 11.15 -3.51
CA GLN A 483 -0.96 11.02 -2.63
C GLN A 483 -1.36 10.42 -1.28
N ILE A 484 -0.58 9.44 -0.82
CA ILE A 484 -0.82 8.71 0.42
C ILE A 484 0.07 9.25 1.54
N GLY A 485 -0.47 9.40 2.76
CA GLY A 485 0.28 9.88 3.95
C GLY A 485 0.49 11.40 4.01
N GLY A 486 -0.21 12.18 3.20
CA GLY A 486 -0.12 13.64 3.20
C GLY A 486 1.10 14.19 2.44
N ILE A 487 1.30 15.51 2.50
CA ILE A 487 2.35 16.20 1.74
C ILE A 487 3.75 15.68 2.10
N ARG A 488 4.60 15.47 1.09
CA ARG A 488 5.98 14.98 1.24
C ARG A 488 6.12 13.69 2.07
N SER A 489 5.08 12.86 2.08
CA SER A 489 5.12 11.51 2.65
C SER A 489 5.97 10.58 1.79
N ALA A 490 6.59 9.59 2.42
CA ALA A 490 7.36 8.57 1.71
C ALA A 490 6.47 7.52 0.99
N ARG A 491 5.14 7.51 1.22
CA ARG A 491 4.22 6.51 0.63
C ARG A 491 3.93 6.69 -0.86
N GLY A 492 4.22 7.86 -1.42
CA GLY A 492 4.02 8.14 -2.84
C GLY A 492 2.54 8.29 -3.24
N ILE A 493 2.28 8.01 -4.52
CA ILE A 493 1.00 8.22 -5.19
C ILE A 493 0.48 6.88 -5.71
N LEU A 494 -0.82 6.63 -5.53
CA LEU A 494 -1.56 5.49 -6.09
C LEU A 494 -2.67 5.99 -7.02
N GLY A 495 -2.87 5.32 -8.15
CA GLY A 495 -3.91 5.73 -9.09
C GLY A 495 -4.01 4.82 -10.31
N ASN A 496 -4.57 5.38 -11.38
CA ASN A 496 -4.77 4.71 -12.65
C ASN A 496 -4.17 5.50 -13.81
N TRP A 497 -3.87 4.80 -14.89
CA TRP A 497 -3.45 5.38 -16.16
C TRP A 497 -4.40 4.95 -17.28
N PHE A 498 -4.49 5.77 -18.32
CA PHE A 498 -5.46 5.67 -19.41
C PHE A 498 -4.85 6.14 -20.74
N ASP A 499 -5.60 5.96 -21.83
CA ASP A 499 -5.49 6.84 -23.00
C ASP A 499 -5.62 8.32 -22.59
N LYS A 500 -4.94 9.22 -23.32
CA LYS A 500 -4.88 10.65 -22.99
C LYS A 500 -6.25 11.33 -22.94
N ASP A 501 -7.20 10.90 -23.77
CA ASP A 501 -8.52 11.49 -23.92
C ASP A 501 -9.61 10.68 -23.23
N TYR A 502 -9.22 9.66 -22.44
CA TYR A 502 -10.14 8.71 -21.82
C TYR A 502 -11.06 8.02 -22.84
N ASP A 503 -10.48 7.56 -23.96
CA ASP A 503 -11.22 6.74 -24.93
C ASP A 503 -11.99 5.64 -24.18
N PRO A 504 -13.33 5.55 -24.33
CA PRO A 504 -14.13 4.54 -23.67
C PRO A 504 -13.69 3.10 -23.94
N HIS A 505 -13.03 2.85 -25.08
CA HIS A 505 -12.44 1.55 -25.43
C HIS A 505 -10.92 1.53 -25.26
N GLY A 506 -10.35 2.61 -24.74
CA GLY A 506 -8.91 2.78 -24.56
C GLY A 506 -8.34 1.88 -23.45
N PRO A 507 -7.02 1.73 -23.43
CA PRO A 507 -6.35 0.99 -22.37
C PRO A 507 -6.50 1.71 -21.03
N ALA A 508 -6.56 0.93 -19.95
CA ALA A 508 -6.48 1.41 -18.58
C ALA A 508 -5.67 0.45 -17.72
N GLY A 509 -5.12 0.93 -16.61
CA GLY A 509 -4.47 0.07 -15.62
C GLY A 509 -4.01 0.83 -14.38
N PRO A 510 -3.56 0.12 -13.33
CA PRO A 510 -3.09 0.76 -12.12
C PRO A 510 -1.67 1.32 -12.29
N THR A 511 -1.38 2.41 -11.59
CA THR A 511 -0.06 3.05 -11.55
C THR A 511 0.27 3.48 -10.13
N ALA A 512 1.55 3.45 -9.79
CA ALA A 512 2.07 4.09 -8.60
C ALA A 512 3.39 4.77 -8.87
N PHE A 513 3.69 5.85 -8.17
CA PHE A 513 5.01 6.47 -8.21
C PHE A 513 5.40 7.02 -6.85
N TRP A 514 6.69 6.94 -6.55
CA TRP A 514 7.25 7.39 -5.27
C TRP A 514 8.60 8.04 -5.49
N LYS A 515 8.89 9.03 -4.64
CA LYS A 515 10.14 9.78 -4.70
C LYS A 515 11.27 8.94 -4.12
N VAL A 516 12.43 8.98 -4.77
CA VAL A 516 13.65 8.30 -4.32
C VAL A 516 14.66 9.32 -3.79
N SER A 517 14.77 10.47 -4.46
CA SER A 517 15.77 11.49 -4.15
C SER A 517 15.29 12.87 -4.55
N ASP A 518 15.68 13.90 -3.81
CA ASP A 518 15.59 15.30 -4.26
C ASP A 518 16.60 15.61 -5.37
N GLN A 519 17.59 14.74 -5.56
CA GLN A 519 18.64 14.91 -6.55
C GLN A 519 18.25 14.34 -7.91
N ILE A 520 18.83 14.91 -8.96
CA ILE A 520 18.74 14.42 -10.33
C ILE A 520 20.15 14.17 -10.84
N VAL A 521 20.40 13.02 -11.45
CA VAL A 521 21.70 12.65 -12.02
C VAL A 521 21.69 12.92 -13.53
N GLU A 522 22.77 13.50 -14.05
CA GLU A 522 23.08 13.52 -15.47
C GLU A 522 23.30 12.09 -15.95
N GLU A 523 22.36 11.60 -16.76
CA GLU A 523 22.53 10.31 -17.40
C GLU A 523 23.45 10.46 -18.62
N LYS A 524 24.55 9.68 -18.64
CA LYS A 524 25.34 9.51 -19.87
C LYS A 524 24.50 8.70 -20.85
N GLU A 525 24.34 9.20 -22.08
CA GLU A 525 23.80 8.40 -23.17
C GLU A 525 24.62 7.12 -23.29
N ARG A 526 24.02 5.98 -22.93
CA ARG A 526 24.61 4.68 -23.24
C ARG A 526 24.39 4.46 -24.74
N ILE A 527 25.36 4.87 -25.55
CA ILE A 527 25.46 4.46 -26.94
C ILE A 527 25.44 2.91 -26.94
N PRO A 528 24.49 2.25 -27.63
CA PRO A 528 24.47 0.80 -27.69
C PRO A 528 25.82 0.28 -28.25
N PRO A 529 26.33 -0.86 -27.77
CA PRO A 529 27.51 -1.48 -28.37
C PRO A 529 27.26 -1.72 -29.87
N GLN A 530 28.22 -1.38 -30.73
CA GLN A 530 28.11 -1.47 -32.20
C GLN A 530 27.58 -2.82 -32.73
N MET A 531 27.74 -3.92 -31.98
CA MET A 531 27.18 -5.23 -32.34
C MET A 531 25.64 -5.25 -32.43
N MET A 532 24.93 -4.39 -31.70
CA MET A 532 23.45 -4.34 -31.72
C MET A 532 22.89 -3.49 -32.87
N GLN A 533 23.70 -2.60 -33.47
CA GLN A 533 23.29 -1.86 -34.68
C GLN A 533 23.19 -2.76 -35.91
N ILE A 534 23.99 -3.83 -35.96
CA ILE A 534 23.98 -4.78 -37.08
C ILE A 534 22.72 -5.66 -37.01
N LEU A 535 22.33 -6.14 -35.81
CA LEU A 535 21.13 -6.94 -35.61
C LEU A 535 19.82 -6.19 -35.89
N VAL A 536 19.77 -4.89 -35.59
CA VAL A 536 18.59 -4.04 -35.91
C VAL A 536 18.51 -3.76 -37.42
N THR A 537 19.63 -3.73 -38.14
CA THR A 537 19.61 -3.56 -39.61
C THR A 537 19.14 -4.83 -40.34
N GLU A 538 19.37 -6.02 -39.75
CA GLU A 538 18.92 -7.29 -40.33
C GLU A 538 17.46 -7.66 -39.98
N LEU A 539 16.89 -7.14 -38.90
CA LEU A 539 15.49 -7.42 -38.49
C LEU A 539 14.43 -6.51 -39.12
N PHE A 540 14.84 -5.46 -39.84
CA PHE A 540 13.94 -4.54 -40.57
C PHE A 540 14.18 -4.53 -42.10
N ALA A 541 14.89 -5.55 -42.61
CA ALA A 541 15.00 -5.83 -44.03
C ALA A 541 14.20 -7.12 -44.34
N ASP A 542 12.87 -7.01 -44.29
CA ASP A 542 11.93 -7.71 -45.18
C ASP A 542 10.50 -7.18 -44.98
#